data_AF-A0A960KCY2-F1
#
_entry.id   AF-A0A960KCY2-F1
#
_cell.length_a   1.000
_cell.length_b   1.000
_cell.length_c   1.000
_cell.angle_alpha   90.00
_cell.angle_beta   90.00
_cell.angle_gamma   90.00
#
_symmetry.space_group_name_H-M   'P 1'
#
loop_
_entity.id
_entity.type
_entity.pdbx_description
1 polymer ?
#
loop_
_entity_poly.entity_id
_entity_poly.type
_entity_poly.pdbx_seq_one_letter_code
_entity_poly.pdbx_strand_id
1 'polypeptide(L)' 'MTDQPSADTSLPDRSLRAGERVLLIDRKKRRYLVTLEEGAEFHTHSGFIRHPDIIRQQEGAGLRSTRGATFS' A
#
# COMPACT_ATOMS: atom_id res chain seq x y z
N MET A 1 13.37 -43.04 10.18
CA MET A 1 12.87 -42.18 11.27
C MET A 1 13.06 -40.76 10.77
N THR A 2 12.01 -40.19 10.18
CA THR A 2 12.07 -38.94 9.42
C THR A 2 11.80 -37.79 10.37
N ASP A 3 12.78 -36.94 10.62
CA ASP A 3 12.53 -35.63 11.21
C ASP A 3 12.80 -34.60 10.10
N GLN A 4 11.73 -34.16 9.43
CA GLN A 4 11.76 -32.95 8.61
C GLN A 4 11.25 -31.82 9.51
N PRO A 5 11.98 -30.70 9.66
CA PRO A 5 11.45 -29.54 10.34
C PRO A 5 10.36 -28.95 9.45
N SER A 6 9.13 -28.96 9.93
CA SER A 6 8.02 -28.22 9.35
C SER A 6 8.39 -26.73 9.38
N ALA A 7 8.80 -26.19 8.23
CA ALA A 7 8.97 -24.76 8.07
C ALA A 7 7.59 -24.10 8.19
N ASP A 8 7.26 -23.63 9.38
CA ASP A 8 6.22 -22.61 9.58
C ASP A 8 6.70 -21.35 8.84
N THR A 9 6.42 -21.31 7.54
CA THR A 9 6.75 -20.17 6.67
C THR A 9 5.67 -19.12 6.88
N SER A 10 5.56 -18.63 8.10
CA SER A 10 4.91 -17.36 8.39
C SER A 10 5.81 -16.27 7.80
N LEU A 11 5.66 -15.99 6.50
CA LEU A 11 6.34 -14.88 5.84
C LEU A 11 6.12 -13.62 6.69
N PRO A 12 7.15 -12.78 6.89
CA PRO A 12 6.98 -11.53 7.61
C PRO A 12 5.87 -10.73 6.93
N ASP A 13 4.97 -10.14 7.73
CA ASP A 13 3.83 -9.40 7.23
C ASP A 13 4.32 -8.16 6.46
N ARG A 14 4.27 -8.23 5.12
CA ARG A 14 4.71 -7.17 4.20
C ARG A 14 3.61 -6.18 3.86
N SER A 15 2.52 -6.16 4.63
CA SER A 15 1.50 -5.15 4.40
C SER A 15 1.92 -3.80 4.98
N LEU A 16 1.43 -2.74 4.36
CA LEU A 16 1.79 -1.36 4.67
C LEU A 16 1.19 -0.91 6.01
N ARG A 17 1.91 -0.08 6.75
CA ARG A 17 1.49 0.40 8.09
C ARG A 17 1.41 1.91 8.16
N ALA A 18 0.59 2.42 9.09
CA ALA A 18 0.65 3.82 9.47
C ALA A 18 2.06 4.17 9.97
N GLY A 19 2.55 5.36 9.64
CA GLY A 19 3.91 5.82 9.90
C GLY A 19 4.92 5.48 8.80
N GLU A 20 4.59 4.54 7.88
CA GLU A 20 5.49 4.19 6.79
C GLU A 20 5.43 5.20 5.64
N ARG A 21 6.56 5.34 4.94
CA ARG A 21 6.64 6.14 3.71
C ARG A 21 6.51 5.23 2.50
N VAL A 22 5.49 5.48 1.70
CA VAL A 22 5.17 4.70 0.50
C VAL A 22 5.28 5.55 -0.75
N LEU A 23 5.59 4.90 -1.87
CA LEU A 23 5.65 5.53 -3.16
C LEU A 23 4.40 5.16 -3.96
N LEU A 24 3.52 6.13 -4.19
CA LEU A 24 2.39 5.93 -5.09
C LEU A 24 2.79 6.30 -6.51
N ILE A 25 2.56 5.38 -7.45
CA ILE A 25 2.86 5.60 -8.86
C ILE A 25 1.57 5.63 -9.65
N ASP A 26 1.29 6.73 -10.36
CA ASP A 26 0.12 6.80 -11.23
C ASP A 26 0.36 6.19 -12.62
N ARG A 27 -0.70 6.10 -13.43
CA ARG A 27 -0.61 5.61 -14.83
C ARG A 27 0.32 6.45 -15.72
N LYS A 28 0.59 7.71 -15.36
CA LYS A 28 1.51 8.62 -16.05
C LYS A 28 2.94 8.51 -15.51
N LYS A 29 3.23 7.51 -14.67
CA LYS A 29 4.53 7.26 -14.03
C LYS A 29 4.98 8.40 -13.10
N ARG A 30 4.04 9.25 -12.64
CA ARG A 30 4.32 10.25 -11.60
C ARG A 30 4.43 9.53 -10.27
N ARG A 31 5.40 9.97 -9.47
CA ARG A 31 5.77 9.35 -8.20
C ARG A 31 5.44 10.31 -7.06
N TYR A 32 4.64 9.85 -6.11
CA TYR A 32 4.25 10.64 -4.95
C TYR A 32 4.73 9.91 -3.70
N LEU A 33 5.64 10.53 -2.96
CA LEU A 33 6.09 10.01 -1.68
C LEU A 33 5.12 10.48 -0.59
N VAL A 34 4.46 9.53 0.06
CA VAL A 34 3.41 9.80 1.05
C VAL A 34 3.76 9.08 2.34
N THR A 35 3.57 9.75 3.48
CA THR A 35 3.63 9.08 4.79
C THR A 35 2.21 8.62 5.14
N LEU A 36 2.03 7.33 5.38
CA LEU A 36 0.73 6.77 5.75
C LEU A 36 0.37 7.21 7.17
N GLU A 37 -0.89 7.56 7.37
CA GLU A 37 -1.39 8.05 8.65
C GLU A 37 -2.86 7.63 8.77
N GLU A 38 -3.29 7.21 9.95
CA GLU A 38 -4.69 6.82 10.17
C GLU A 38 -5.60 8.05 10.07
N GLY A 39 -6.65 7.95 9.25
CA GLY A 39 -7.61 9.05 9.04
C GLY A 39 -7.15 10.13 8.04
N ALA A 40 -5.93 10.05 7.51
CA ALA A 40 -5.44 11.00 6.51
C ALA A 40 -5.85 10.64 5.06
N GLU A 41 -5.73 11.61 4.16
CA GLU A 41 -6.12 11.48 2.75
C GLU A 41 -5.05 12.06 1.81
N PHE A 42 -4.66 11.26 0.82
CA PHE A 42 -3.77 11.69 -0.26
C PHE A 42 -4.57 12.34 -1.37
N HIS A 43 -4.39 13.66 -1.55
CA HIS A 43 -5.12 14.45 -2.54
C HIS A 43 -4.35 14.63 -3.84
N THR A 44 -5.05 14.43 -4.96
CA THR A 44 -4.54 14.68 -6.31
C THR A 44 -5.55 15.49 -7.12
N HIS A 45 -5.13 15.96 -8.30
CA HIS A 45 -6.05 16.59 -9.26
C HIS A 45 -7.20 15.65 -9.69
N SER A 46 -7.00 14.34 -9.55
CA SER A 46 -7.95 13.29 -9.91
C SER A 46 -8.68 12.72 -8.69
N GLY A 47 -8.91 13.55 -7.66
CA GLY A 47 -9.56 13.12 -6.41
C GLY A 47 -8.56 12.65 -5.36
N PHE A 48 -9.04 11.91 -4.36
CA PHE A 48 -8.23 11.49 -3.22
C PHE A 48 -8.27 9.98 -3.01
N ILE A 49 -7.29 9.48 -2.25
CA ILE A 49 -7.22 8.11 -1.73
C ILE A 49 -7.07 8.24 -0.21
N ARG A 50 -7.87 7.49 0.55
CA ARG A 50 -7.73 7.49 2.01
C ARG A 50 -6.54 6.65 2.41
N HIS A 51 -5.69 7.14 3.29
CA HIS A 51 -4.55 6.37 3.80
C HIS A 51 -4.99 5.06 4.47
N PRO A 52 -6.11 5.00 5.23
CA PRO A 52 -6.66 3.74 5.73
C PRO A 52 -6.94 2.66 4.67
N ASP A 53 -7.21 3.04 3.42
CA ASP A 53 -7.44 2.10 2.32
C ASP A 53 -6.13 1.54 1.73
N ILE A 54 -5.01 2.21 2.02
CA ILE A 54 -3.64 1.80 1.63
C ILE A 54 -3.00 0.98 2.75
N ILE A 55 -3.21 1.39 4.00
CA ILE A 55 -2.77 0.66 5.18
C ILE A 55 -3.42 -0.73 5.15
N ARG A 56 -2.64 -1.78 5.48
CA ARG A 56 -2.98 -3.21 5.34
C ARG A 56 -2.94 -3.79 3.93
N GLN A 57 -2.76 -2.98 2.89
CA GLN A 57 -2.47 -3.50 1.56
C GLN A 57 -1.01 -3.90 1.44
N GLN A 58 -0.69 -4.77 0.47
CA GLN A 58 0.68 -5.09 0.13
C GLN A 58 1.27 -4.08 -0.85
N GLU A 59 2.59 -3.98 -0.90
CA GLU A 59 3.30 -3.20 -1.93
C GLU A 59 2.84 -3.62 -3.34
N GLY A 60 2.67 -2.62 -4.22
CA GLY A 60 2.21 -2.84 -5.60
C GLY A 60 0.71 -3.12 -5.74
N ALA A 61 -0.07 -3.02 -4.65
CA ALA A 61 -1.52 -3.13 -4.73
C ALA A 61 -2.12 -2.04 -5.62
N GLY A 62 -3.11 -2.42 -6.44
CA GLY A 62 -3.85 -1.47 -7.26
C GLY A 62 -4.80 -0.62 -6.42
N LEU A 63 -4.58 0.70 -6.42
CA LEU A 63 -5.39 1.67 -5.69
C LEU A 63 -6.19 2.53 -6.67
N ARG A 64 -7.38 2.97 -6.24
CA ARG A 64 -8.25 3.85 -7.04
C ARG A 64 -8.65 5.08 -6.24
N SER A 65 -8.48 6.26 -6.83
CA SER A 65 -8.99 7.49 -6.24
C SER A 65 -10.51 7.62 -6.39
N THR A 66 -11.11 8.53 -5.63
CA THR A 66 -12.54 8.84 -5.71
C THR A 66 -13.03 9.32 -7.08
N ARG A 67 -12.15 9.89 -7.93
CA ARG A 67 -12.48 10.25 -9.32
C ARG A 67 -11.94 9.25 -10.35
N GLY A 68 -11.55 8.07 -9.90
CA GLY A 68 -11.25 6.92 -10.76
C GLY A 68 -9.84 6.83 -11.31
N ALA A 69 -8.89 7.65 -10.85
CA ALA A 69 -7.48 7.48 -11.20
C ALA A 69 -6.90 6.24 -10.51
N THR A 70 -5.95 5.58 -11.18
CA THR A 70 -5.33 4.34 -10.70
C THR A 70 -3.88 4.57 -10.29
N PHE A 71 -3.51 3.94 -9.19
CA PHE A 71 -2.16 3.98 -8.61
C PHE A 71 -1.70 2.55 -8.26
N SER A 72 -0.39 2.39 -8.11
CA SER A 72 0.28 1.17 -7.65
C SER A 72 1.40 1.51 -6.70
#